data_AF-A0AA35R058-F1
#
_entry.id   AF-A0AA35R058-F1
#
_cell.length_a   1.000
_cell.length_b   1.000
_cell.length_c   1.000
_cell.angle_alpha   90.00
_cell.angle_beta   90.00
_cell.angle_gamma   90.00
#
_symmetry.space_group_name_H-M   'P 1'
#
loop_
_entity.id
_entity.type
_entity.pdbx_description
1 polymer ?
#
loop_
_entity_poly.entity_id
_entity_poly.type
_entity_poly.pdbx_seq_one_letter_code
_entity_poly.pdbx_strand_id
1 'polypeptide(L)'
;MDPPAYLNGMAEVIGELRRYILDALRRDETSRCEELMELMDEIYGILVTVDFPEGVTGGLRHSTDAMRGVLERTRGDLTISLQQRRLERRLEGLT
;
A
#
# COMPACT_ATOMS: atom_id res chain seq x y z
N MET A 1 -12.53 16.75 -15.85
CA MET A 1 -11.61 15.61 -15.70
C MET A 1 -12.46 14.37 -15.82
N ASP A 2 -12.16 13.49 -16.77
CA ASP A 2 -12.96 12.27 -16.99
C ASP A 2 -12.71 11.30 -15.83
N PRO A 3 -13.74 10.80 -15.10
CA PRO A 3 -13.57 9.89 -13.97
C PRO A 3 -12.62 8.70 -14.19
N PRO A 4 -12.54 8.09 -15.39
CA PRO A 4 -11.61 7.00 -15.68
C PRO A 4 -10.12 7.39 -15.64
N ALA A 5 -9.77 8.61 -16.04
CA ALA A 5 -8.39 9.07 -16.06
C ALA A 5 -7.84 9.29 -14.64
N TYR A 6 -8.68 9.81 -13.75
CA TYR A 6 -8.34 9.96 -12.34
C TYR A 6 -8.12 8.59 -11.67
N LEU A 7 -9.01 7.64 -11.92
CA LEU A 7 -8.89 6.27 -11.40
C LEU A 7 -7.60 5.57 -11.81
N ASN A 8 -7.25 5.63 -13.10
CA ASN A 8 -6.04 5.01 -13.60
C ASN A 8 -4.79 5.65 -12.97
N GLY A 9 -4.75 6.99 -12.87
CA GLY A 9 -3.66 7.67 -12.18
C GLY A 9 -3.51 7.24 -10.72
N MET A 10 -4.62 7.08 -10.00
CA MET A 10 -4.57 6.62 -8.60
C MET A 10 -4.12 5.15 -8.49
N ALA A 11 -4.55 4.29 -9.41
CA ALA A 11 -4.10 2.90 -9.44
C ALA A 11 -2.60 2.79 -9.73
N GLU A 12 -2.08 3.60 -10.64
CA GLU A 12 -0.64 3.70 -10.93
C GLU A 12 0.15 4.16 -9.70
N VAL A 13 -0.31 5.21 -9.00
CA VAL A 13 0.34 5.72 -7.78
C VAL A 13 0.42 4.62 -6.70
N ILE A 14 -0.68 3.91 -6.45
CA ILE A 14 -0.73 2.83 -5.45
C ILE A 14 0.17 1.65 -5.84
N GLY A 15 0.22 1.32 -7.13
CA GLY A 15 1.14 0.31 -7.66
C GLY A 15 2.61 0.68 -7.46
N GLU A 16 2.97 1.93 -7.75
CA GLU A 16 4.32 2.44 -7.55
C GLU A 16 4.72 2.51 -6.07
N LEU A 17 3.81 2.95 -5.18
CA LEU A 17 4.05 2.93 -3.73
C LEU A 17 4.33 1.52 -3.23
N ARG A 18 3.53 0.53 -3.66
CA ARG A 18 3.80 -0.88 -3.33
C ARG A 18 5.17 -1.31 -3.83
N ARG A 19 5.57 -0.92 -5.05
CA ARG A 19 6.90 -1.24 -5.59
C ARG A 19 8.00 -0.65 -4.71
N TYR A 20 7.90 0.62 -4.32
CA TYR A 20 8.87 1.26 -3.43
C TYR A 20 8.96 0.58 -2.06
N ILE A 21 7.83 0.17 -1.47
CA ILE A 21 7.81 -0.55 -0.19
C ILE A 21 8.52 -1.90 -0.32
N LEU A 22 8.23 -2.65 -1.38
CA LEU A 22 8.89 -3.95 -1.62
C LEU A 22 10.39 -3.79 -1.90
N ASP A 23 10.80 -2.72 -2.59
CA ASP A 23 12.21 -2.42 -2.85
C ASP A 23 12.95 -2.00 -1.56
N ALA A 24 12.34 -1.16 -0.71
CA ALA A 24 12.88 -0.81 0.59
C ALA A 24 12.96 -2.04 1.51
N LEU A 25 11.96 -2.92 1.46
CA LEU A 25 11.98 -4.21 2.14
C LEU A 25 13.17 -5.05 1.68
N ARG A 26 13.47 -5.14 0.38
CA ARG A 26 14.64 -5.88 -0.12
C ARG A 26 15.98 -5.32 0.36
N ARG A 27 16.03 -4.05 0.77
CA ARG A 27 17.25 -3.36 1.24
C ARG A 27 17.39 -3.31 2.76
N ASP A 28 16.51 -4.00 3.48
CA ASP A 28 16.44 -3.97 4.95
C ASP A 28 16.10 -2.59 5.56
N GLU A 29 15.58 -1.66 4.74
CA GLU A 29 15.22 -0.30 5.15
C GLU A 29 13.82 -0.27 5.82
N THR A 30 13.71 -0.87 7.00
CA THR A 30 12.43 -1.02 7.74
C THR A 30 11.72 0.31 7.98
N SER A 31 12.44 1.34 8.46
CA SER A 31 11.83 2.65 8.74
C SER A 31 11.26 3.30 7.48
N ARG A 32 11.93 3.12 6.33
CA ARG A 32 11.45 3.61 5.05
C ARG A 32 10.19 2.89 4.60
N CYS A 33 10.07 1.60 4.89
CA CYS A 33 8.86 0.82 4.60
C CYS A 33 7.66 1.32 5.41
N GLU A 34 7.87 1.64 6.69
CA GLU A 34 6.83 2.18 7.57
C GLU A 34 6.35 3.56 7.08
N GLU A 35 7.27 4.48 6.76
CA GLU A 35 6.95 5.80 6.19
C GLU A 35 6.12 5.69 4.89
N LEU A 36 6.51 4.78 4.00
CA LEU A 36 5.82 4.58 2.73
C LEU A 36 4.44 3.91 2.91
N MET A 37 4.30 3.03 3.90
CA MET A 37 3.01 2.44 4.26
C MET A 37 2.06 3.50 4.85
N GLU A 38 2.54 4.38 5.72
CA GLU A 38 1.74 5.49 6.26
C GLU A 38 1.26 6.42 5.13
N LEU A 39 2.14 6.79 4.20
CA LEU A 39 1.77 7.59 3.04
C LEU A 39 0.70 6.89 2.18
N MET A 40 0.80 5.58 2.00
CA MET A 40 -0.19 4.78 1.28
C MET A 40 -1.55 4.78 1.98
N ASP A 41 -1.57 4.73 3.31
CA ASP A 41 -2.78 4.85 4.14
C ASP A 41 -3.41 6.25 4.06
N GLU A 42 -2.61 7.31 4.09
CA GLU A 42 -3.09 8.69 3.97
C GLU A 42 -3.77 8.93 2.62
N ILE A 43 -3.15 8.49 1.53
CA ILE A 43 -3.72 8.58 0.17
C ILE A 43 -5.03 7.80 0.10
N TYR A 44 -5.09 6.60 0.68
CA TYR A 44 -6.31 5.81 0.76
C TYR A 44 -7.41 6.51 1.57
N GLY A 45 -7.05 7.11 2.71
CA GLY A 45 -7.97 7.87 3.56
C GLY A 45 -8.60 9.04 2.79
N ILE A 46 -7.79 9.83 2.09
CA ILE A 46 -8.29 10.93 1.26
C ILE A 46 -9.25 10.39 0.19
N LEU A 47 -8.86 9.32 -0.52
CA LEU A 47 -9.68 8.70 -1.57
C LEU A 47 -11.06 8.26 -1.09
N VAL A 48 -11.16 7.68 0.11
CA VAL A 48 -12.43 7.25 0.69
C VAL A 48 -13.29 8.41 1.16
N THR A 49 -12.67 9.53 1.57
CA THR A 49 -13.41 10.73 2.02
C THR A 49 -13.96 11.57 0.87
N VAL A 50 -13.47 11.39 -0.36
CA VAL A 50 -14.09 12.02 -1.52
C VAL A 50 -15.39 11.27 -1.81
N ASP A 51 -16.50 11.77 -1.24
CA ASP A 51 -17.85 11.32 -1.54
C ASP A 51 -18.12 11.56 -3.03
N PHE A 52 -17.95 10.53 -3.84
CA PHE A 52 -18.32 10.57 -5.24
C PHE A 52 -19.79 10.15 -5.37
N PRO A 53 -20.73 11.05 -5.74
CA PRO A 53 -22.14 10.71 -5.84
C PRO A 53 -22.36 9.58 -6.84
N GLU A 54 -22.96 8.47 -6.40
CA GLU A 54 -23.01 7.18 -7.11
C GLU A 54 -23.49 7.31 -8.58
N GLY A 55 -24.36 8.27 -8.88
CA GLY A 55 -24.88 8.56 -10.23
C GLY A 55 -23.84 9.01 -11.27
N VAL A 56 -22.62 9.36 -10.87
CA VAL A 56 -21.53 9.79 -11.77
C VAL A 56 -20.41 8.72 -11.86
N THR A 57 -20.49 7.66 -11.06
CA THR A 57 -19.27 6.93 -10.66
C THR A 57 -18.85 5.71 -11.46
N GLY A 58 -19.71 5.11 -12.28
CA GLY A 58 -19.31 4.10 -13.29
C GLY A 58 -18.24 3.06 -12.89
N GLY A 59 -18.17 2.62 -11.63
CA GLY A 59 -17.14 1.66 -11.15
C GLY A 59 -16.08 2.18 -10.16
N LEU A 60 -16.10 3.45 -9.73
CA LEU A 60 -15.13 4.00 -8.76
C LEU A 60 -15.07 3.20 -7.45
N ARG A 61 -16.21 2.77 -6.88
CA ARG A 61 -16.23 1.99 -5.63
C ARG A 61 -15.44 0.68 -5.75
N HIS A 62 -15.57 -0.01 -6.88
CA HIS A 62 -14.82 -1.23 -7.16
C HIS A 62 -13.31 -0.97 -7.24
N SER A 63 -12.91 0.18 -7.78
CA SER A 63 -11.50 0.58 -7.86
C SER A 63 -10.93 0.88 -6.46
N THR A 64 -11.66 1.60 -5.61
CA THR A 64 -11.28 1.85 -4.21
C THR A 64 -11.17 0.56 -3.41
N ASP A 65 -12.05 -0.42 -3.63
CA ASP A 65 -11.96 -1.75 -3.01
C ASP A 65 -10.73 -2.53 -3.49
N ALA A 66 -10.41 -2.45 -4.79
CA ALA A 66 -9.20 -3.05 -5.33
C ALA A 66 -7.94 -2.44 -4.71
N MET A 67 -7.92 -1.11 -4.55
CA MET A 67 -6.84 -0.36 -3.87
C MET A 67 -6.69 -0.78 -2.41
N ARG A 68 -7.80 -0.91 -1.66
CA ARG A 68 -7.80 -1.44 -0.29
C ARG A 68 -7.14 -2.82 -0.24
N GLY A 69 -7.51 -3.71 -1.17
CA GLY A 69 -6.91 -5.04 -1.25
C GLY A 69 -5.40 -5.01 -1.48
N VAL A 70 -4.90 -4.08 -2.31
CA VAL A 70 -3.44 -3.92 -2.51
C VAL A 70 -2.77 -3.48 -1.22
N LEU A 71 -3.34 -2.49 -0.53
CA LEU A 71 -2.83 -1.94 0.72
C LEU A 71 -2.75 -3.01 1.81
N GLU A 72 -3.83 -3.77 2.03
CA GLU A 72 -3.88 -4.84 3.03
C GLU A 72 -2.84 -5.94 2.75
N ARG A 73 -2.69 -6.33 1.48
CA ARG A 73 -1.65 -7.30 1.09
C ARG A 73 -0.24 -6.75 1.37
N THR A 74 0.04 -5.50 1.02
CA THR A 74 1.36 -4.89 1.25
C THR A 74 1.68 -4.81 2.75
N ARG A 75 0.69 -4.49 3.60
CA ARG A 75 0.85 -4.51 5.06
C ARG A 75 1.15 -5.92 5.59
N GLY A 76 0.50 -6.94 5.02
CA GLY A 76 0.79 -8.34 5.31
C GLY A 76 2.23 -8.73 4.95
N ASP A 77 2.66 -8.38 3.74
CA ASP A 77 4.01 -8.64 3.23
C ASP A 77 5.08 -8.00 4.16
N LEU A 78 4.88 -6.74 4.56
CA LEU A 78 5.74 -6.03 5.51
C LEU A 78 5.80 -6.75 6.87
N THR A 79 4.65 -7.12 7.42
CA THR A 79 4.56 -7.79 8.72
C THR A 79 5.32 -9.12 8.72
N ILE A 80 5.12 -9.93 7.67
CA ILE A 80 5.79 -11.23 7.54
C ILE A 80 7.31 -11.03 7.45
N SER A 81 7.77 -10.11 6.61
CA SER A 81 9.20 -9.82 6.45
C SER A 81 9.85 -9.38 7.76
N LEU A 82 9.19 -8.52 8.55
CA LEU A 82 9.70 -8.06 9.83
C LEU A 82 9.76 -9.18 10.89
N GLN A 83 8.78 -10.08 10.91
CA GLN A 83 8.81 -11.24 11.81
C GLN A 83 9.93 -12.22 11.43
N GLN A 84 10.09 -12.50 10.13
CA GLN A 84 11.20 -13.34 9.64
C GLN A 84 12.55 -12.78 10.06
N ARG A 85 12.81 -11.48 9.86
CA ARG A 85 14.03 -10.83 10.32
C ARG A 85 14.25 -10.92 11.83
N ARG A 86 13.18 -10.72 12.61
CA ARG A 86 13.25 -10.84 14.07
C ARG A 86 13.64 -12.26 14.49
N LEU A 87 13.16 -13.28 13.77
CA LEU A 87 13.53 -14.66 14.00
C LEU A 87 14.99 -14.92 13.61
N GLU A 88 15.43 -14.47 12.43
CA GLU A 88 16.81 -14.61 11.94
C GLU A 88 17.82 -14.02 12.95
N ARG A 89 17.62 -12.78 13.41
CA ARG A 89 18.50 -12.15 14.41
C ARG A 89 18.55 -12.92 15.73
N ARG A 90 17.45 -13.56 16.15
CA ARG A 90 17.41 -14.37 17.38
C ARG A 90 18.20 -15.66 17.21
N LEU A 91 18.17 -16.26 16.02
CA LEU A 91 18.93 -17.47 15.71
C LEU A 91 20.44 -17.16 15.61
N GLU A 92 20.81 -16.04 15.01
CA GLU A 92 22.20 -15.56 14.98
C GLU A 92 22.76 -15.32 16.38
N GLY A 93 21.96 -14.77 17.30
CA GLY A 93 22.37 -14.57 18.69
C GLY A 93 22.49 -15.84 19.54
N LEU A 94 22.12 -17.01 19.00
CA LEU A 94 22.21 -18.31 19.67
C LEU A 94 23.41 -19.15 19.19
N THR A 95 24.13 -18.70 18.14
CA THR A 95 25.30 -19.37 17.56
C THR A 95 26.57 -18.61 17.93
#